data_AF-A0A9P6AYB5-F1
#
_entry.id   AF-A0A9P6AYB5-F1
#
_cell.length_a   1.000
_cell.length_b   1.000
_cell.length_c   1.000
_cell.angle_alpha   90.00
_cell.angle_beta   90.00
_cell.angle_gamma   90.00
#
_symmetry.space_group_name_H-M   'P 1'
#
loop_
_entity.id
_entity.type
_entity.pdbx_description
1 polymer ?
#
loop_
_entity_poly.entity_id
_entity_poly.type
_entity_poly.pdbx_seq_one_letter_code
_entity_poly.pdbx_strand_id
1 'polypeptide(L)'
;MFPGMLNRSQVRRLAAAMIVFIFLFITLMVTIPATTIPHYYGDTGAWCWITDTSVEASRLKIGSEYAYFWLAAAVSLVLYGIIVVNWLREATAKRDRRRHREALSMVWYPIAFTAEVFPISLVRLLQFNRKGPRPRHGFVVLAAIIIASSGAVNVLLWLLTGRRFGFSDSPEGDEEEDRRRDSYTMPMISPAERGLHPPAATAGGGLPISHPSFPEDPPTTQRLYVPEPYVWMPPRTPPPP
;
A
#
# COMPACT_ATOMS: atom_id res chain seq x y z
N MET A 1 24.99 -11.23 -1.05
CA MET A 1 24.71 -10.89 -2.46
C MET A 1 23.48 -9.98 -2.47
N PHE A 2 23.67 -8.71 -2.11
CA PHE A 2 22.57 -7.75 -2.06
C PHE A 2 22.34 -7.21 -3.48
N PRO A 3 21.08 -7.20 -3.97
CA PRO A 3 20.76 -6.81 -5.33
C PRO A 3 21.06 -5.32 -5.54
N GLY A 4 21.56 -5.00 -6.74
CA GLY A 4 21.91 -3.64 -7.12
C GLY A 4 20.77 -2.65 -6.84
N MET A 5 21.14 -1.47 -6.37
CA MET A 5 20.24 -0.34 -6.16
C MET A 5 19.41 -0.12 -7.44
N LEU A 6 18.11 -0.46 -7.41
CA LEU A 6 17.20 -0.12 -8.50
C LEU A 6 17.25 1.40 -8.70
N ASN A 7 17.48 1.84 -9.93
CA ASN A 7 17.41 3.25 -10.28
C ASN A 7 15.97 3.76 -10.03
N ARG A 8 15.80 5.02 -9.59
CA ARG A 8 14.49 5.68 -9.44
C ARG A 8 13.60 5.51 -10.68
N SER A 9 14.19 5.51 -11.88
CA SER A 9 13.46 5.24 -13.13
C SER A 9 12.95 3.81 -13.26
N GLN A 10 13.67 2.82 -12.72
CA GLN A 10 13.26 1.42 -12.69
C GLN A 10 12.14 1.21 -11.66
N VAL A 11 12.25 1.83 -10.47
CA VAL A 11 11.19 1.77 -9.45
C VAL A 11 9.88 2.36 -9.98
N ARG A 12 9.93 3.52 -10.63
CA ARG A 12 8.75 4.15 -11.25
C ARG A 12 8.13 3.27 -12.33
N ARG A 13 8.96 2.66 -13.19
CA ARG A 13 8.49 1.74 -14.24
C ARG A 13 7.85 0.49 -13.65
N LEU A 14 8.47 -0.10 -12.62
CA LEU A 14 7.93 -1.26 -11.92
C LEU A 14 6.58 -0.93 -11.26
N ALA A 15 6.49 0.20 -10.54
CA ALA A 15 5.23 0.63 -9.92
C ALA A 15 4.12 0.86 -10.96
N ALA A 16 4.43 1.56 -12.05
CA ALA A 16 3.48 1.75 -13.14
C ALA A 16 3.02 0.43 -13.77
N ALA A 17 3.96 -0.50 -14.02
CA ALA A 17 3.65 -1.82 -14.55
C ALA A 17 2.74 -2.62 -13.61
N MET A 18 2.99 -2.56 -12.29
CA MET A 18 2.12 -3.22 -11.30
C MET A 18 0.71 -2.61 -11.28
N ILE A 19 0.60 -1.27 -11.32
CA ILE A 19 -0.71 -0.60 -11.37
C ILE A 19 -1.49 -1.04 -12.61
N VAL A 20 -0.86 -0.97 -13.79
CA VAL A 20 -1.50 -1.40 -15.05
C VAL A 20 -1.92 -2.86 -14.98
N PHE A 21 -1.05 -3.73 -14.45
CA PHE A 21 -1.36 -5.15 -14.27
C PHE A 21 -2.57 -5.36 -13.35
N ILE A 22 -2.64 -4.67 -12.21
CA ILE A 22 -3.76 -4.78 -11.25
C ILE A 22 -5.07 -4.35 -11.92
N PHE A 23 -5.08 -3.20 -12.59
CA PHE A 23 -6.29 -2.72 -13.28
C PHE A 23 -6.74 -3.66 -14.38
N LEU A 24 -5.80 -4.14 -15.20
CA LEU A 24 -6.08 -5.08 -16.28
C LEU A 24 -6.62 -6.41 -15.73
N PHE A 25 -5.98 -6.94 -14.69
CA PHE A 25 -6.39 -8.17 -14.03
C PHE A 25 -7.80 -8.08 -13.45
N ILE A 26 -8.10 -7.02 -12.67
CA ILE A 26 -9.43 -6.82 -12.07
C ILE A 26 -10.49 -6.63 -13.16
N THR A 27 -10.19 -5.85 -14.20
CA THR A 27 -11.13 -5.63 -15.30
C THR A 27 -11.47 -6.93 -15.99
N LEU A 28 -10.47 -7.73 -16.39
CA LEU A 28 -10.69 -9.02 -17.03
C LEU A 28 -11.45 -9.99 -16.13
N MET A 29 -11.10 -10.04 -14.84
CA MET A 29 -11.74 -10.91 -13.87
C MET A 29 -13.24 -10.61 -13.75
N VAL A 30 -13.64 -9.34 -13.78
CA VAL A 30 -15.03 -8.91 -13.66
C VAL A 30 -15.77 -9.02 -15.00
N THR A 31 -15.15 -8.61 -16.11
CA THR A 31 -15.86 -8.51 -17.41
C THR A 31 -16.10 -9.86 -18.06
N ILE A 32 -15.12 -10.77 -18.05
CA ILE A 32 -15.24 -12.08 -18.70
C ILE A 32 -16.48 -12.85 -18.21
N PRO A 33 -16.66 -13.08 -16.90
CA PRO A 33 -17.83 -13.82 -16.41
C PRO A 33 -19.13 -13.04 -16.60
N ALA A 34 -19.11 -11.71 -16.50
CA ALA A 34 -20.28 -10.87 -16.72
C ALA A 34 -20.79 -10.94 -18.17
N THR A 35 -19.89 -11.07 -19.16
CA THR A 35 -20.26 -11.14 -20.58
C THR A 35 -20.52 -12.55 -21.09
N THR A 36 -19.92 -13.57 -20.47
CA THR A 36 -20.02 -14.96 -20.95
C THR A 36 -21.15 -15.76 -20.30
N ILE A 37 -21.65 -15.32 -19.13
CA ILE A 37 -22.64 -16.06 -18.35
C ILE A 37 -23.95 -15.26 -18.29
N PRO A 38 -25.07 -15.78 -18.84
CA PRO A 38 -26.36 -15.12 -18.74
C PRO A 38 -26.81 -15.05 -17.26
N HIS A 39 -27.41 -13.92 -16.88
CA HIS A 39 -27.87 -13.63 -15.52
C HIS A 39 -26.78 -13.76 -14.43
N TYR A 40 -25.52 -13.42 -14.76
CA TYR A 40 -24.42 -13.48 -13.80
C TYR A 40 -24.66 -12.64 -12.54
N TYR A 41 -25.17 -11.42 -12.70
CA TYR A 41 -25.61 -10.55 -11.60
C TYR A 41 -27.12 -10.60 -11.39
N GLY A 42 -27.55 -10.48 -10.14
CA GLY A 42 -28.96 -10.46 -9.75
C GLY A 42 -29.16 -10.15 -8.28
N ASP A 43 -30.42 -10.10 -7.86
CA ASP A 43 -30.78 -9.65 -6.52
C ASP A 43 -30.47 -10.71 -5.47
N THR A 44 -29.63 -10.35 -4.48
CA THR A 44 -29.30 -11.20 -3.33
C THR A 44 -29.97 -10.75 -2.04
N GLY A 45 -30.95 -9.85 -2.15
CA GLY A 45 -31.80 -9.33 -1.09
C GLY A 45 -31.37 -7.97 -0.56
N ALA A 46 -30.06 -7.76 -0.38
CA ALA A 46 -29.53 -6.48 0.12
C ALA A 46 -28.84 -5.63 -0.96
N TRP A 47 -28.35 -6.25 -2.04
CA TRP A 47 -27.76 -5.59 -3.21
C TRP A 47 -27.69 -6.55 -4.40
N CYS A 48 -27.41 -5.99 -5.58
CA CYS A 48 -27.14 -6.77 -6.78
C CYS A 48 -25.76 -7.41 -6.68
N TRP A 49 -25.71 -8.74 -6.70
CA TRP A 49 -24.47 -9.51 -6.60
C TRP A 49 -24.53 -10.75 -7.51
N ILE A 50 -23.43 -11.48 -7.57
CA ILE A 50 -23.30 -12.72 -8.34
C ILE A 50 -24.36 -13.73 -7.88
N THR A 51 -25.17 -14.21 -8.82
CA THR A 51 -26.31 -15.09 -8.57
C THR A 51 -25.91 -16.54 -8.40
N ASP A 52 -26.77 -17.27 -7.69
CA ASP A 52 -26.58 -18.69 -7.37
C ASP A 52 -27.38 -19.58 -8.34
N THR A 53 -27.16 -19.44 -9.65
CA THR A 53 -27.91 -20.22 -10.66
C THR A 53 -27.53 -21.71 -10.64
N SER A 54 -26.32 -22.06 -10.19
CA SER A 54 -25.95 -23.42 -9.82
C SER A 54 -24.88 -23.43 -8.73
N VAL A 55 -25.10 -24.22 -7.67
CA VAL A 55 -24.30 -24.14 -6.43
C VAL A 55 -22.82 -24.46 -6.62
N GLU A 56 -22.49 -25.32 -7.58
CA GLU A 56 -21.10 -25.63 -7.92
C GLU A 56 -20.41 -24.46 -8.62
N ALA A 57 -21.10 -23.82 -9.57
CA ALA A 57 -20.57 -22.65 -10.26
C ALA A 57 -20.39 -21.47 -9.30
N SER A 58 -21.32 -21.25 -8.37
CA SER A 58 -21.23 -20.16 -7.40
C SER A 58 -20.09 -20.32 -6.40
N ARG A 59 -19.80 -21.56 -5.98
CA ARG A 59 -18.65 -21.85 -5.12
C ARG A 59 -17.32 -21.57 -5.80
N LEU A 60 -17.17 -21.94 -7.08
CA LEU A 60 -15.96 -21.65 -7.83
C LEU A 60 -15.82 -20.15 -8.14
N LYS A 61 -16.90 -19.49 -8.54
CA LYS A 61 -16.93 -18.05 -8.83
C LYS A 61 -16.57 -17.22 -7.60
N ILE A 62 -17.29 -17.45 -6.50
CA ILE A 62 -17.12 -16.67 -5.28
C ILE A 62 -15.83 -17.09 -4.56
N GLY A 63 -15.49 -18.38 -4.60
CA GLY A 63 -14.21 -18.88 -4.13
C GLY A 63 -13.03 -18.15 -4.78
N SER A 64 -13.08 -17.92 -6.10
CA SER A 64 -11.98 -17.23 -6.81
C SER A 64 -11.76 -15.78 -6.38
N GLU A 65 -12.83 -15.03 -6.07
CA GLU A 65 -12.76 -13.65 -5.60
C GLU A 65 -12.15 -13.54 -4.20
N TYR A 66 -12.68 -14.32 -3.25
CA TYR A 66 -12.15 -14.29 -1.89
C TYR A 66 -10.78 -14.96 -1.82
N ALA A 67 -10.51 -16.00 -2.62
CA ALA A 67 -9.18 -16.61 -2.70
C ALA A 67 -8.12 -15.61 -3.12
N TYR A 68 -8.44 -14.66 -4.01
CA TYR A 68 -7.51 -13.60 -4.38
C TYR A 68 -7.20 -12.68 -3.18
N PHE A 69 -8.20 -12.24 -2.42
CA PHE A 69 -7.97 -11.43 -1.23
C PHE A 69 -7.16 -12.17 -0.16
N TRP A 70 -7.45 -13.46 0.05
CA TRP A 70 -6.70 -14.31 0.99
C TRP A 70 -5.28 -14.59 0.52
N LEU A 71 -5.05 -14.75 -0.79
CA LEU A 71 -3.71 -14.88 -1.36
C LEU A 71 -2.92 -13.58 -1.16
N ALA A 72 -3.53 -12.43 -1.44
CA ALA A 72 -2.91 -11.12 -1.21
C ALA A 72 -2.58 -10.90 0.28
N ALA A 73 -3.50 -11.29 1.18
CA ALA A 73 -3.26 -11.25 2.63
C ALA A 73 -2.10 -12.17 3.02
N ALA A 74 -2.08 -13.41 2.55
CA ALA A 74 -1.03 -14.38 2.85
C ALA A 74 0.34 -13.92 2.34
N VAL A 75 0.43 -13.46 1.08
CA VAL A 75 1.67 -12.91 0.52
C VAL A 75 2.15 -11.72 1.34
N SER A 76 1.25 -10.81 1.70
CA SER A 76 1.59 -9.63 2.52
C SER A 76 2.07 -10.04 3.91
N LEU A 77 1.39 -10.97 4.58
CA LEU A 77 1.79 -11.49 5.89
C LEU A 77 3.14 -12.20 5.84
N VAL A 78 3.42 -12.97 4.79
CA VAL A 78 4.72 -13.64 4.61
C VAL A 78 5.83 -12.62 4.40
N LEU A 79 5.65 -11.65 3.49
CA LEU A 79 6.64 -10.61 3.22
C LEU A 79 6.95 -9.78 4.47
N TYR A 80 5.93 -9.29 5.15
CA TYR A 80 6.11 -8.52 6.37
C TYR A 80 6.60 -9.39 7.54
N GLY A 81 6.22 -10.66 7.59
CA GLY A 81 6.72 -11.63 8.56
C GLY A 81 8.22 -11.86 8.41
N ILE A 82 8.73 -11.98 7.17
CA ILE A 82 10.18 -12.08 6.91
C ILE A 82 10.91 -10.82 7.40
N ILE A 83 10.35 -9.63 7.15
CA ILE A 83 10.92 -8.36 7.64
C ILE A 83 11.02 -8.37 9.17
N VAL A 84 9.95 -8.79 9.86
CA VAL A 84 9.92 -8.88 11.34
C VAL A 84 10.91 -9.91 11.87
N VAL A 85 11.01 -11.09 11.26
CA VAL A 85 11.95 -12.14 11.69
C VAL A 85 13.39 -11.69 11.49
N ASN A 86 13.71 -11.06 10.36
CA ASN A 86 15.05 -10.52 10.11
C ASN A 86 15.38 -9.41 11.13
N TRP A 87 14.41 -8.54 11.44
CA TRP A 87 14.57 -7.55 12.50
C TRP A 87 14.83 -8.19 13.87
N LEU A 88 14.07 -9.22 14.27
CA LEU A 88 14.27 -9.90 15.54
C LEU A 88 15.68 -10.51 15.65
N ARG A 89 16.21 -11.03 14.55
CA ARG A 89 17.58 -11.58 14.47
C ARG A 89 18.66 -10.52 14.57
N GLU A 90 18.43 -9.33 14.03
CA GLU A 90 19.40 -8.22 14.06
C GLU A 90 19.29 -7.38 15.34
N ALA A 91 18.11 -7.33 15.97
CA ALA A 91 17.88 -6.63 17.23
C ALA A 91 18.67 -7.21 18.41
N THR A 92 18.99 -8.50 18.36
CA THR A 92 19.93 -9.14 19.31
C THR A 92 21.38 -8.74 19.04
N ALA A 93 21.70 -8.33 17.81
CA ALA A 93 23.01 -7.87 17.35
C ALA A 93 23.15 -6.33 17.30
N LYS A 94 22.66 -5.63 18.34
CA LYS A 94 22.96 -4.24 18.78
C LYS A 94 23.17 -3.05 17.80
N ARG A 95 23.11 -3.13 16.46
CA ARG A 95 23.65 -2.03 15.61
C ARG A 95 22.68 -1.05 14.94
N ASP A 96 21.36 -1.27 14.78
CA ASP A 96 20.52 -0.30 14.04
C ASP A 96 19.03 -0.22 14.46
N ARG A 97 18.72 0.00 15.75
CA ARG A 97 17.31 0.02 16.24
C ARG A 97 16.38 1.05 15.56
N ARG A 98 16.91 2.15 15.01
CA ARG A 98 16.11 3.29 14.49
C ARG A 98 15.47 2.97 13.13
N ARG A 99 16.26 2.59 12.12
CA ARG A 99 15.80 2.24 10.76
C ARG A 99 14.81 1.07 10.74
N HIS A 100 15.00 0.08 11.62
CA HIS A 100 14.09 -1.07 11.65
C HIS A 100 12.77 -0.80 12.38
N ARG A 101 12.73 0.12 13.35
CA ARG A 101 11.48 0.47 14.05
C ARG A 101 10.49 1.14 13.10
N GLU A 102 11.00 1.85 12.10
CA GLU A 102 10.21 2.44 11.01
C GLU A 102 9.65 1.36 10.08
N ALA A 103 10.46 0.39 9.67
CA ALA A 103 9.99 -0.75 8.87
C ALA A 103 8.92 -1.58 9.60
N LEU A 104 9.03 -1.74 10.93
CA LEU A 104 8.01 -2.43 11.74
C LEU A 104 6.69 -1.65 11.85
N SER A 105 6.73 -0.32 11.76
CA SER A 105 5.50 0.49 11.79
C SER A 105 4.58 0.19 10.61
N MET A 106 5.15 -0.34 9.52
CA MET A 106 4.42 -0.74 8.32
C MET A 106 3.69 -2.09 8.46
N VAL A 107 3.92 -2.85 9.54
CA VAL A 107 3.22 -4.13 9.79
C VAL A 107 1.73 -3.93 10.07
N TRP A 108 1.32 -2.71 10.44
CA TRP A 108 -0.09 -2.40 10.64
C TRP A 108 -0.93 -2.47 9.36
N TYR A 109 -0.34 -2.23 8.19
CA TYR A 109 -1.04 -2.31 6.91
C TYR A 109 -1.60 -3.71 6.60
N PRO A 110 -0.79 -4.80 6.58
CA PRO A 110 -1.31 -6.14 6.34
C PRO A 110 -2.25 -6.63 7.43
N ILE A 111 -2.07 -6.20 8.69
CA ILE A 111 -2.97 -6.55 9.80
C ILE A 111 -4.35 -5.92 9.58
N ALA A 112 -4.40 -4.62 9.30
CA ALA A 112 -5.65 -3.92 9.05
C ALA A 112 -6.39 -4.49 7.83
N PHE A 113 -5.67 -4.73 6.73
CA PHE A 113 -6.22 -5.39 5.54
C PHE A 113 -6.85 -6.75 5.88
N THR A 114 -6.15 -7.58 6.67
CA THR A 114 -6.67 -8.90 7.07
C THR A 114 -7.90 -8.76 7.96
N ALA A 115 -7.91 -7.80 8.90
CA ALA A 115 -9.04 -7.54 9.78
C ALA A 115 -10.29 -7.05 9.02
N GLU A 116 -10.11 -6.33 7.91
CA GLU A 116 -11.21 -5.88 7.04
C GLU A 116 -11.78 -7.01 6.16
N VAL A 117 -10.90 -7.83 5.59
CA VAL A 117 -11.29 -8.92 4.67
C VAL A 117 -11.88 -10.12 5.41
N PHE A 118 -11.45 -10.38 6.64
CA PHE A 118 -11.89 -11.52 7.43
C PHE A 118 -13.41 -11.59 7.66
N PRO A 119 -14.10 -10.56 8.19
CA PRO A 119 -15.52 -10.65 8.53
C PRO A 119 -16.39 -10.94 7.31
N ILE A 120 -16.11 -10.30 6.17
CA ILE A 120 -16.88 -10.54 4.95
C ILE A 120 -16.63 -11.96 4.43
N SER A 121 -15.38 -12.43 4.46
CA SER A 121 -15.04 -13.80 4.06
C SER A 121 -15.74 -14.85 4.94
N LEU A 122 -15.77 -14.63 6.26
CA LEU A 122 -16.41 -15.53 7.21
C LEU A 122 -17.92 -15.61 6.98
N VAL A 123 -18.59 -14.47 6.85
CA VAL A 123 -20.04 -14.42 6.58
C VAL A 123 -20.37 -15.13 5.26
N ARG A 124 -19.56 -14.95 4.22
CA ARG A 124 -19.75 -15.65 2.93
C ARG A 124 -19.50 -17.14 3.03
N LEU A 125 -18.48 -17.58 3.76
CA LEU A 125 -18.23 -19.01 4.01
C LEU A 125 -19.42 -19.66 4.73
N LEU A 126 -20.00 -18.97 5.71
CA LEU A 126 -21.20 -19.43 6.42
C LEU A 126 -22.44 -19.46 5.51
N GLN A 127 -22.58 -18.51 4.58
CA GLN A 127 -23.65 -18.54 3.57
C GLN A 127 -23.56 -19.76 2.64
N PHE A 128 -22.35 -20.23 2.33
CA PHE A 128 -22.14 -21.43 1.49
C PHE A 128 -22.29 -22.76 2.25
N ASN A 129 -22.32 -22.73 3.58
CA ASN A 129 -22.51 -23.91 4.38
C ASN A 129 -23.99 -24.30 4.45
N ARG A 130 -24.37 -25.28 3.61
CA ARG A 130 -25.75 -25.78 3.46
C ARG A 130 -26.40 -26.31 4.74
N LYS A 131 -25.60 -26.74 5.72
CA LYS A 131 -26.10 -27.37 6.96
C LYS A 131 -26.27 -26.38 8.11
N GLY A 132 -25.78 -25.15 7.97
CA GLY A 132 -25.80 -24.14 9.02
C GLY A 132 -26.96 -23.15 8.90
N PRO A 133 -27.30 -22.44 9.98
CA PRO A 133 -28.19 -21.28 9.90
C PRO A 133 -27.58 -20.24 8.96
N ARG A 134 -28.39 -19.68 8.04
CA ARG A 134 -27.95 -18.55 7.23
C ARG A 134 -27.64 -17.37 8.16
N PRO A 135 -26.52 -16.64 7.95
CA PRO A 135 -26.21 -15.48 8.77
C PRO A 135 -27.30 -14.43 8.62
N ARG A 136 -27.67 -13.80 9.74
CA ARG A 136 -28.64 -12.69 9.73
C ARG A 136 -28.13 -11.57 8.83
N HIS A 137 -29.03 -10.94 8.07
CA HIS A 137 -28.69 -9.86 7.13
C HIS A 137 -27.84 -8.75 7.78
N GLY A 138 -28.08 -8.43 9.06
CA GLY A 138 -27.29 -7.44 9.80
C GLY A 138 -25.79 -7.74 9.88
N PHE A 139 -25.37 -9.01 10.00
CA PHE A 139 -23.96 -9.37 10.00
C PHE A 139 -23.32 -9.19 8.62
N VAL A 140 -24.07 -9.45 7.55
CA VAL A 140 -23.61 -9.26 6.17
C VAL A 140 -23.41 -7.76 5.90
N VAL A 141 -24.36 -6.93 6.33
CA VAL A 141 -24.29 -5.47 6.19
C VAL A 141 -23.13 -4.90 7.01
N LEU A 142 -22.95 -5.34 8.26
CA LEU A 142 -21.83 -4.90 9.09
C LEU A 142 -20.48 -5.24 8.45
N ALA A 143 -20.32 -6.47 7.97
CA ALA A 143 -19.11 -6.89 7.27
C ALA A 143 -18.85 -6.07 5.99
N ALA A 144 -19.92 -5.73 5.26
CA ALA A 144 -19.84 -4.86 4.09
C ALA A 144 -19.43 -3.42 4.45
N ILE A 145 -19.92 -2.88 5.57
CA ILE A 145 -19.52 -1.55 6.07
C ILE A 145 -18.04 -1.54 6.44
N ILE A 146 -17.55 -2.60 7.12
CA ILE A 146 -16.14 -2.72 7.49
C ILE A 146 -15.25 -2.65 6.25
N ILE A 147 -15.51 -3.48 5.23
CA ILE A 147 -14.69 -3.47 4.00
C ILE A 147 -14.87 -2.18 3.19
N ALA A 148 -16.07 -1.60 3.15
CA ALA A 148 -16.32 -0.31 2.50
C ALA A 148 -15.58 0.84 3.20
N SER A 149 -15.27 0.70 4.50
CA SER A 149 -14.50 1.67 5.28
C SER A 149 -12.98 1.57 5.12
N SER A 150 -12.47 0.67 4.28
CA SER A 150 -11.03 0.48 4.03
C SER A 150 -10.29 1.77 3.66
N GLY A 151 -10.92 2.67 2.91
CA GLY A 151 -10.36 3.99 2.62
C GLY A 151 -10.14 4.83 3.88
N ALA A 152 -11.11 4.85 4.80
CA ALA A 152 -11.01 5.58 6.06
C ALA A 152 -9.94 4.97 6.98
N VAL A 153 -9.85 3.64 7.04
CA VAL A 153 -8.81 2.93 7.80
C VAL A 153 -7.42 3.22 7.24
N ASN A 154 -7.25 3.22 5.91
CA ASN A 154 -5.98 3.57 5.27
C ASN A 154 -5.57 5.02 5.55
N VAL A 155 -6.49 5.98 5.52
CA VAL A 155 -6.20 7.37 5.90
C VAL A 155 -5.84 7.45 7.38
N LEU A 156 -6.54 6.73 8.25
CA LEU A 156 -6.24 6.68 9.68
C LEU A 156 -4.86 6.08 9.93
N LEU A 157 -4.51 4.97 9.27
CA LEU A 157 -3.18 4.38 9.30
C LEU A 157 -2.13 5.37 8.80
N TRP A 158 -2.39 6.06 7.69
CA TRP A 158 -1.48 7.06 7.17
C TRP A 158 -1.28 8.22 8.15
N LEU A 159 -2.32 8.70 8.83
CA LEU A 159 -2.20 9.74 9.86
C LEU A 159 -1.46 9.26 11.11
N LEU A 160 -1.76 8.05 11.59
CA LEU A 160 -1.16 7.49 12.79
C LEU A 160 0.30 7.08 12.57
N THR A 161 0.62 6.58 11.38
CA THR A 161 1.98 6.16 11.01
C THR A 161 2.78 7.36 10.52
N GLY A 162 2.17 8.28 9.77
CA GLY A 162 2.75 9.52 9.26
C GLY A 162 3.19 10.49 10.37
N ARG A 163 2.45 10.57 11.49
CA ARG A 163 2.92 11.29 12.70
C ARG A 163 4.19 10.67 13.31
N ARG A 164 4.45 9.39 13.06
CA ARG A 164 5.72 8.73 13.44
C ARG A 164 6.81 8.94 12.38
N PHE A 165 6.44 9.19 11.13
CA PHE A 165 7.31 9.67 10.05
C PHE A 165 7.44 11.20 10.06
N GLY A 166 7.57 11.80 11.26
CA GLY A 166 7.92 13.19 11.34
C GLY A 166 9.15 13.43 10.48
N PHE A 167 9.02 14.34 9.50
CA PHE A 167 10.08 14.98 8.74
C PHE A 167 11.10 15.62 9.70
N SER A 168 11.85 14.80 10.42
CA SER A 168 12.95 15.21 11.27
C SER A 168 14.24 14.77 10.60
N ASP A 169 14.36 15.07 9.30
CA ASP A 169 15.64 15.17 8.64
C ASP A 169 16.19 16.56 8.99
N SER A 170 16.78 16.68 10.18
CA SER A 170 17.88 17.64 10.36
C SER A 170 19.15 16.85 10.05
N PRO A 171 19.73 16.97 8.84
CA PRO A 171 20.94 16.24 8.46
C PRO A 171 22.14 16.55 9.37
N GLU A 172 22.09 17.63 10.17
CA GLU A 172 23.10 17.96 11.17
C GLU A 172 23.23 16.91 12.29
N GLY A 173 22.18 16.17 12.65
CA GLY A 173 22.25 15.22 13.76
C GLY A 173 23.01 13.93 13.41
N ASP A 174 22.79 13.43 12.20
CA ASP A 174 23.30 12.14 11.77
C ASP A 174 24.78 12.25 11.31
N GLU A 175 25.16 13.38 10.70
CA GLU A 175 26.57 13.67 10.35
C GLU A 175 27.43 13.92 11.59
N GLU A 176 26.91 14.61 12.61
CA GLU A 176 27.60 14.85 13.88
C GLU A 176 27.78 13.54 14.67
N GLU A 177 26.80 12.64 14.63
CA GLU A 177 26.84 11.34 15.30
C GLU A 177 27.79 10.36 14.60
N ASP A 178 27.81 10.30 13.25
CA ASP A 178 28.80 9.53 12.49
C ASP A 178 30.22 10.10 12.67
N ARG A 179 30.39 11.43 12.64
CA ARG A 179 31.67 12.10 12.93
C ARG A 179 32.14 11.79 14.36
N ARG A 180 31.23 11.74 15.35
CA ARG A 180 31.56 11.31 16.72
C ARG A 180 31.99 9.85 16.76
N ARG A 181 31.29 8.97 16.04
CA ARG A 181 31.56 7.53 16.01
C ARG A 181 32.93 7.23 15.40
N ASP A 182 33.29 7.93 14.34
CA ASP A 182 34.61 7.83 13.72
C ASP A 182 35.70 8.39 14.65
N SER A 183 35.39 9.43 15.43
CA SER A 183 36.31 9.98 16.42
C SER A 183 36.64 9.02 17.58
N TYR A 184 35.75 8.07 17.92
CA TYR A 184 36.03 7.03 18.92
C TYR A 184 36.68 5.77 18.34
N THR A 185 36.70 5.63 17.01
CA THR A 185 37.27 4.48 16.30
C THR A 185 38.59 4.83 15.62
N MET A 186 39.25 5.91 16.05
CA MET A 186 40.63 6.19 15.64
C MET A 186 41.53 5.07 16.17
N PRO A 187 42.28 4.36 15.30
CA PRO A 187 43.37 3.53 15.78
C PRO A 187 44.33 4.44 16.53
N MET A 188 44.72 4.05 17.75
CA MET A 188 45.79 4.69 18.51
C MET A 188 47.07 4.58 17.67
N ILE A 189 47.29 5.54 16.77
CA ILE A 189 48.55 5.70 16.08
C ILE A 189 49.56 6.14 17.15
N SER A 190 50.47 5.23 17.45
CA SER A 190 51.59 5.41 18.36
C SER A 190 52.30 6.75 18.10
N PRO A 191 52.74 7.50 19.13
CA PRO A 191 53.34 8.84 19.00
C PRO A 191 54.65 8.95 18.20
N ALA A 192 55.09 7.90 17.50
CA ALA A 192 56.41 7.83 16.87
C ALA A 192 56.56 8.59 15.53
N GLU A 193 55.48 9.07 14.90
CA GLU A 193 55.55 9.68 13.56
C GLU A 193 55.13 11.16 13.46
N ARG A 194 55.22 11.94 14.55
CA ARG A 194 54.87 13.37 14.52
C ARG A 194 56.10 14.27 14.49
N GLY A 195 56.85 14.19 13.40
CA GLY A 195 57.91 15.14 13.13
C GLY A 195 58.26 15.22 11.65
N LEU A 196 57.58 16.09 10.89
CA LEU A 196 58.23 17.14 10.08
C LEU A 196 57.23 18.03 9.33
N HIS A 197 57.41 19.34 9.54
CA HIS A 197 57.09 20.52 8.72
C HIS A 197 55.73 21.28 8.78
N PRO A 198 55.79 22.65 8.83
CA PRO A 198 54.66 23.59 8.97
C PRO A 198 54.29 24.27 7.61
N PRO A 199 53.35 25.27 7.58
CA PRO A 199 52.46 25.53 6.44
C PRO A 199 52.92 26.66 5.50
N ALA A 200 52.44 26.62 4.26
CA ALA A 200 52.46 27.75 3.33
C ALA A 200 51.03 28.19 3.02
N ALA A 201 50.72 29.42 3.42
CA ALA A 201 49.51 30.14 3.09
C ALA A 201 49.54 30.59 1.62
N THR A 202 48.41 30.55 0.92
CA THR A 202 48.20 31.43 -0.23
C THR A 202 46.72 31.78 -0.35
N ALA A 203 46.47 33.07 -0.25
CA ALA A 203 45.21 33.75 -0.46
C ALA A 203 44.79 33.71 -1.94
N GLY A 204 43.49 33.82 -2.21
CA GLY A 204 43.03 34.17 -3.55
C GLY A 204 41.53 34.03 -3.80
N GLY A 205 40.87 35.16 -4.01
CA GLY A 205 39.86 35.31 -5.06
C GLY A 205 38.41 34.99 -4.71
N GLY A 206 37.64 36.04 -4.38
CA GLY A 206 36.19 36.01 -4.45
C GLY A 206 35.67 36.09 -5.89
N LEU A 207 34.46 35.58 -6.11
CA LEU A 207 33.60 35.85 -7.27
C LEU A 207 32.13 35.64 -6.85
N PRO A 208 31.22 36.58 -7.16
CA PRO A 208 29.79 36.44 -6.86
C PRO A 208 29.07 35.75 -8.03
N ILE A 209 28.23 34.76 -7.73
CA ILE A 209 27.35 34.13 -8.73
C ILE A 209 25.91 34.58 -8.49
N SER A 210 25.40 35.25 -9.51
CA SER A 210 24.07 35.80 -9.71
C SER A 210 22.96 34.75 -9.72
N HIS A 211 21.83 35.06 -9.08
CA HIS A 211 20.57 34.34 -9.17
C HIS A 211 19.89 34.56 -10.54
N PRO A 212 19.40 33.51 -11.22
CA PRO A 212 18.46 33.66 -12.32
C PRO A 212 17.00 33.74 -11.81
N SER A 213 16.31 34.79 -12.22
CA SER A 213 14.87 34.98 -12.10
C SER A 213 14.12 34.08 -13.10
N PHE A 214 13.16 33.31 -12.62
CA PHE A 214 12.21 32.55 -13.44
C PHE A 214 10.94 33.38 -13.71
N PRO A 215 10.33 33.29 -14.90
CA PRO A 215 9.03 33.92 -15.18
C PRO A 215 7.87 33.12 -14.58
N GLU A 216 6.92 33.81 -13.95
CA GLU A 216 5.62 33.28 -13.56
C GLU A 216 4.69 33.21 -14.77
N ASP A 217 4.23 32.00 -15.12
CA ASP A 217 3.09 31.81 -16.02
C ASP A 217 1.77 31.76 -15.23
N PRO A 218 0.69 32.40 -15.68
CA PRO A 218 -0.60 32.40 -15.01
C PRO A 218 -1.37 31.07 -15.17
N PRO A 219 -2.22 30.70 -14.19
CA PRO A 219 -2.91 29.41 -14.20
C PRO A 219 -4.06 29.35 -15.22
N THR A 220 -3.96 28.36 -16.10
CA THR A 220 -5.03 27.95 -17.03
C THR A 220 -6.21 27.38 -16.26
N THR A 221 -7.34 28.11 -16.24
CA THR A 221 -8.63 27.64 -15.72
C THR A 221 -9.14 26.43 -16.50
N GLN A 222 -9.09 25.26 -15.85
CA GLN A 222 -9.70 24.02 -16.35
C GLN A 222 -11.21 24.06 -16.08
N ARG A 223 -12.02 24.14 -17.15
CA ARG A 223 -13.49 24.06 -17.06
C ARG A 223 -13.91 22.68 -16.54
N LEU A 224 -14.65 22.66 -15.43
CA LEU A 224 -15.32 21.48 -14.90
C LEU A 224 -16.40 21.01 -15.89
N TYR A 225 -16.27 19.78 -16.39
CA TYR A 225 -17.32 19.10 -17.14
C TYR A 225 -18.35 18.56 -16.15
N VAL A 226 -19.56 19.10 -16.17
CA VAL A 226 -20.71 18.61 -15.38
C VAL A 226 -21.47 17.62 -16.25
N PRO A 227 -21.47 16.31 -15.93
CA PRO A 227 -22.30 15.34 -16.65
C PRO A 227 -23.78 15.55 -16.32
N GLU A 228 -24.64 15.46 -17.34
CA GLU A 228 -26.09 15.56 -17.20
C GLU A 228 -26.69 14.46 -16.28
N PRO A 229 -27.79 14.77 -15.57
CA PRO A 229 -28.47 13.80 -14.73
C PRO A 229 -29.18 12.72 -15.56
N TYR A 230 -28.93 11.46 -15.20
CA TYR A 230 -29.57 10.28 -15.78
C TYR A 230 -31.10 10.33 -15.58
N VAL A 231 -31.82 10.38 -16.70
CA VAL A 231 -33.28 10.24 -16.72
C VAL A 231 -33.65 8.76 -16.50
N TRP A 232 -34.35 8.48 -15.41
CA TRP A 232 -34.80 7.15 -15.02
C TRP A 232 -36.00 6.72 -15.87
N MET A 233 -35.86 5.67 -16.70
CA MET A 233 -36.98 5.08 -17.44
C MET A 233 -37.65 3.97 -16.61
N PRO A 234 -38.99 3.96 -16.48
CA PRO A 234 -39.69 2.89 -15.78
C PRO A 234 -39.71 1.57 -16.58
N PRO A 235 -39.77 0.41 -15.90
CA PRO A 235 -39.79 -0.90 -16.54
C PRO A 235 -41.07 -1.11 -17.35
N ARG A 236 -40.93 -1.62 -18.59
CA ARG A 236 -42.06 -2.05 -19.43
C ARG A 236 -42.66 -3.33 -18.86
N THR A 237 -43.96 -3.31 -18.59
CA THR A 237 -44.73 -4.50 -18.25
C THR A 237 -44.87 -5.42 -19.48
N PRO A 238 -44.70 -6.74 -19.33
CA PRO A 238 -44.97 -7.67 -20.41
C PRO A 238 -46.49 -7.75 -20.69
N PRO A 239 -46.91 -7.97 -21.95
CA PRO A 239 -48.31 -8.15 -22.28
C PRO A 239 -48.85 -9.47 -21.69
N PRO A 240 -50.15 -9.51 -21.31
CA PRO A 240 -50.77 -10.70 -20.74
C PRO A 240 -50.92 -11.81 -21.79
N PRO A 241 -50.91 -13.09 -21.37
CA PRO A 241 -51.31 -14.23 -22.19
C PRO A 241 -52.81 -14.28 -22.43
#